data_AF-A0A2E6TMP7-F1
#
_entry.id   AF-A0A2E6TMP7-F1
#
_cell.length_a   1.000
_cell.length_b   1.000
_cell.length_c   1.000
_cell.angle_alpha   90.00
_cell.angle_beta   90.00
_cell.angle_gamma   90.00
#
_symmetry.space_group_name_H-M   'P 1'
#
loop_
_entity.id
_entity.type
_entity.pdbx_description
1 polymer ?
#
loop_
_entity_poly.entity_id
_entity_poly.type
_entity_poly.pdbx_seq_one_letter_code
_entity_poly.pdbx_strand_id
1 'polypeptide(L)' 'MKTFLKILFLLFVFFTAEVKIGYANLYPWTDLDGRTLQARFIQLDQNNLTIDVNGQPFEIPVSTLSPESKALATMLQAQ' A
#
# COMPACT_ATOMS: atom_id res chain seq x y z
N MET A 1 -25.56 10.85 -38.60
CA MET A 1 -24.20 11.40 -38.33
C MET A 1 -24.03 12.10 -36.97
N LYS A 2 -25.09 12.59 -36.29
CA LYS A 2 -24.97 13.29 -34.98
C LYS A 2 -25.10 12.38 -33.73
N THR A 3 -25.54 11.13 -33.88
CA THR A 3 -25.69 10.16 -32.80
C THR A 3 -24.50 9.22 -32.65
N PHE A 4 -23.76 8.98 -33.73
CA PHE A 4 -22.57 8.11 -33.71
C PHE A 4 -21.40 8.73 -32.91
N LEU A 5 -21.28 10.07 -32.95
CA LEU A 5 -20.26 10.80 -32.19
C LEU A 5 -20.51 10.79 -30.67
N LYS A 6 -21.77 10.63 -30.23
CA LYS A 6 -22.12 10.51 -28.80
C LYS A 6 -21.85 9.12 -28.24
N ILE A 7 -21.95 8.08 -29.07
CA ILE A 7 -21.66 6.70 -28.68
C ILE A 7 -20.13 6.49 -28.57
N LEU A 8 -19.33 7.16 -29.41
CA LEU A 8 -17.88 7.14 -29.27
C LEU A 8 -17.39 7.85 -27.99
N PHE A 9 -18.15 8.84 -27.50
CA PHE A 9 -17.83 9.55 -26.25
C PHE A 9 -18.16 8.74 -24.98
N LEU A 10 -19.03 7.73 -25.09
CA LEU A 10 -19.39 6.82 -23.99
C LEU A 10 -18.41 5.65 -23.79
N LEU A 11 -17.49 5.43 -24.73
CA LEU A 11 -16.38 4.46 -24.59
C LEU A 11 -15.11 5.06 -23.98
N PHE A 12 -15.11 6.35 -23.62
CA PHE A 12 -13.90 7.03 -23.15
C PHE A 12 -13.81 7.24 -21.63
N VAL A 13 -14.91 7.03 -20.88
CA VAL A 13 -14.96 7.40 -19.44
C VAL A 13 -14.91 6.20 -18.50
N PHE A 14 -14.85 4.98 -19.03
CA PHE A 14 -14.63 3.79 -18.22
C PHE A 14 -13.23 3.28 -18.50
N PHE A 15 -12.44 3.15 -17.44
CA PHE A 15 -11.18 2.43 -17.38
C PHE A 15 -9.90 3.28 -17.51
N THR A 16 -9.79 4.32 -16.70
CA THR A 16 -8.48 4.73 -16.15
C THR A 16 -8.48 4.55 -14.64
N ALA A 17 -8.87 3.36 -14.15
CA ALA A 17 -8.32 2.94 -12.87
C ALA A 17 -6.86 2.59 -13.18
N GLU A 18 -5.96 3.54 -12.96
CA GLU A 18 -4.52 3.26 -12.98
C GLU A 18 -4.28 2.17 -11.94
N VAL A 19 -4.18 0.92 -12.39
CA VAL A 19 -3.62 -0.14 -11.57
C VAL A 19 -2.17 0.27 -11.38
N LYS A 20 -1.87 0.94 -10.26
CA LYS A 20 -0.51 1.28 -9.86
C LYS A 20 0.19 -0.02 -9.47
N ILE A 21 0.59 -0.80 -10.46
CA ILE A 21 1.50 -1.93 -10.26
C ILE A 21 2.90 -1.31 -10.08
N GLY A 22 3.12 -0.72 -8.90
CA GLY A 22 4.46 -0.43 -8.45
C GLY A 22 5.11 -1.75 -8.10
N TYR A 23 6.25 -2.07 -8.73
CA TYR A 23 7.17 -3.09 -8.23
C TYR A 23 7.75 -2.58 -6.91
N ALA A 24 6.94 -2.60 -5.87
CA ALA A 24 7.34 -2.10 -4.60
C ALA A 24 7.99 -3.22 -3.80
N ASN A 25 9.10 -2.88 -3.15
CA ASN A 25 9.79 -3.79 -2.26
C ASN A 25 8.82 -4.25 -1.17
N LEU A 26 8.66 -5.57 -1.07
CA LEU A 26 7.97 -6.22 0.04
C LEU A 26 8.96 -6.41 1.17
N TYR A 27 8.52 -6.09 2.37
CA TYR A 27 9.31 -6.27 3.58
C TYR A 27 8.57 -7.17 4.58
N PRO A 28 9.31 -7.95 5.39
CA PRO A 28 8.73 -8.72 6.46
C PRO A 28 8.35 -7.80 7.64
N TRP A 29 7.07 -7.78 7.97
CA TRP A 29 6.54 -7.12 9.16
C TRP A 29 6.12 -8.16 10.18
N THR A 30 6.84 -8.21 11.29
CA THR A 30 6.64 -9.20 12.35
C THR A 30 6.05 -8.54 13.58
N ASP A 31 4.99 -9.12 14.13
CA ASP A 31 4.41 -8.69 15.40
C ASP A 31 5.11 -9.33 16.62
N LEU A 32 4.67 -8.97 17.82
CA LEU A 32 5.20 -9.51 19.07
C LEU A 32 4.93 -11.02 19.26
N ASP A 33 3.92 -11.56 18.58
CA ASP A 33 3.60 -13.00 18.60
C ASP A 33 4.44 -13.79 17.60
N GLY A 34 5.30 -13.12 16.82
CA GLY A 34 6.17 -13.73 15.81
C GLY A 34 5.48 -14.02 14.48
N ARG A 35 4.26 -13.51 14.25
CA ARG A 35 3.57 -13.64 12.96
C ARG A 35 4.16 -12.62 11.99
N THR A 36 4.52 -13.08 10.79
CA THR A 36 5.13 -12.23 9.75
C THR A 36 4.20 -12.04 8.56
N LEU A 37 4.00 -10.78 8.17
CA LEU A 37 3.28 -10.37 6.98
C LEU A 37 4.26 -9.74 5.98
N GLN A 38 4.22 -10.16 4.72
CA GLN A 38 4.98 -9.54 3.64
C GLN A 38 4.14 -8.43 3.01
N ALA A 39 4.58 -7.18 3.14
CA ALA A 39 3.84 -6.04 2.63
C ALA A 39 4.77 -4.88 2.30
N ARG A 40 4.28 -3.95 1.49
CA ARG A 40 5.04 -2.74 1.13
C ARG A 40 4.87 -1.68 2.21
N PHE A 41 5.95 -0.97 2.53
CA PHE A 41 5.89 0.21 3.37
C PHE A 41 5.10 1.35 2.70
N ILE A 42 4.18 1.96 3.43
CA ILE A 42 3.54 3.23 3.03
C ILE A 42 4.09 4.38 3.88
N GLN A 43 3.94 4.29 5.21
CA GLN A 43 4.33 5.36 6.13
C GLN A 43 4.52 4.80 7.55
N LEU A 44 5.36 5.47 8.33
CA LEU A 44 5.42 5.33 9.78
C LEU A 44 5.01 6.67 10.42
N ASP A 45 4.17 6.62 11.45
CA ASP A 45 3.92 7.73 12.37
C ASP A 45 4.22 7.31 13.83
N GLN A 46 3.81 8.15 14.80
CA GLN A 46 4.10 7.89 16.22
C GLN A 46 3.36 6.67 16.79
N ASN A 47 2.21 6.31 16.21
CA ASN A 47 1.29 5.31 16.73
C ASN A 47 1.22 4.08 15.83
N ASN A 48 1.28 4.28 14.50
CA ASN A 48 0.99 3.27 13.51
C ASN A 48 2.07 3.17 12.43
N LEU A 49 2.27 1.94 11.97
CA LEU A 49 2.90 1.60 10.71
C LEU A 49 1.79 1.33 9.69
N THR A 50 1.75 2.07 8.60
CA THR A 50 0.85 1.82 7.48
C THR A 50 1.58 1.04 6.39
N ILE A 51 1.01 -0.09 6.00
CA ILE A 51 1.53 -0.97 4.95
C ILE A 51 0.49 -1.17 3.85
N ASP A 52 0.95 -1.48 2.65
CA ASP A 52 0.11 -1.89 1.54
C ASP A 52 0.02 -3.41 1.49
N VAL A 53 -1.19 -3.92 1.71
CA VAL A 53 -1.53 -5.33 1.53
C VAL A 53 -2.43 -5.44 0.31
N ASN A 54 -1.87 -5.96 -0.80
CA ASN A 54 -2.61 -6.21 -2.05
C ASN A 54 -3.38 -4.99 -2.58
N GLY A 55 -2.78 -3.80 -2.50
CA GLY A 55 -3.35 -2.53 -2.94
C GLY A 55 -4.26 -1.85 -1.92
N GLN A 56 -4.34 -2.36 -0.69
CA GLN A 56 -5.13 -1.78 0.39
C GLN A 56 -4.24 -1.34 1.55
N PRO A 57 -4.39 -0.10 2.06
CA PRO A 57 -3.66 0.34 3.25
C PRO A 57 -4.17 -0.41 4.48
N PHE A 58 -3.23 -0.89 5.30
CA PHE A 58 -3.48 -1.56 6.56
C PHE A 58 -2.60 -0.95 7.64
N GLU A 59 -3.20 -0.57 8.77
CA GLU A 59 -2.50 0.04 9.90
C GLU A 59 -2.19 -1.00 10.97
N ILE A 60 -0.91 -1.05 11.36
CA ILE A 60 -0.42 -1.87 12.46
C ILE A 60 0.04 -0.95 13.59
N PRO A 61 -0.51 -1.08 14.81
CA PRO A 61 -0.02 -0.33 15.95
C PRO A 61 1.46 -0.62 16.20
N VAL A 62 2.29 0.41 16.28
CA VAL A 62 3.75 0.27 16.49
C VAL A 62 4.04 -0.49 17.78
N SER A 63 3.20 -0.35 18.80
CA SER A 63 3.31 -1.10 20.06
C SER A 63 3.29 -2.62 19.87
N THR A 64 2.62 -3.11 18.83
CA THR A 64 2.46 -4.55 18.53
C THR A 64 3.55 -5.12 17.64
N LEU A 65 4.44 -4.28 17.10
CA LEU A 65 5.54 -4.72 16.24
C LEU A 65 6.74 -5.23 17.04
N SER A 66 7.44 -6.22 16.46
CA SER A 66 8.73 -6.68 16.94
C SER A 66 9.78 -5.55 16.90
N PRO A 67 10.85 -5.61 17.72
CA PRO A 67 11.95 -4.64 17.66
C PRO A 67 12.57 -4.49 16.27
N GLU A 68 12.71 -5.60 15.54
CA GLU A 68 13.28 -5.63 14.19
C GLU A 68 12.38 -4.89 13.19
N SER A 69 11.06 -5.13 13.27
CA SER A 69 10.08 -4.46 12.42
C SER A 69 10.00 -2.96 12.69
N LYS A 70 10.16 -2.55 13.96
CA LYS A 70 10.28 -1.14 14.34
C LYS A 70 11.53 -0.51 13.71
N ALA A 71 12.69 -1.17 13.83
CA ALA A 71 13.93 -0.68 13.25
C ALA A 71 13.86 -0.57 11.73
N LEU A 72 13.26 -1.56 11.07
CA LEU A 72 13.00 -1.56 9.64
C LEU A 72 12.10 -0.37 9.24
N ALA A 73 10.99 -0.15 9.94
CA ALA A 73 10.09 0.97 9.66
C ALA A 73 10.80 2.32 9.80
N THR A 74 11.62 2.51 10.84
CA THR A 74 12.42 3.73 11.01
C THR A 74 13.45 3.91 9.90
N MET A 75 14.11 2.84 9.47
CA MET A 75 15.05 2.90 8.34
C MET A 75 14.35 3.30 7.04
N LEU A 76 13.15 2.76 6.78
CA LEU A 76 12.38 3.06 5.58
C LEU A 76 11.74 4.46 5.61
N GLN A 77 11.40 4.98 6.79
CA GLN A 77 10.93 6.36 6.96
C GLN A 77 12.02 7.39 6.62
N ALA A 78 13.29 7.03 6.77
CA ALA A 78 14.43 7.91 6.50
C ALA A 78 14.91 7.89 5.04
N GLN A 79 14.34 7.04 4.18
CA GLN A 79 14.64 6.96 2.74
C GLN A 79 13.82 7.97 1.95
#